data_AF-A0A844SS99-F1
#
_entry.id   AF-A0A844SS99-F1
#
_cell.length_a   1.000
_cell.length_b   1.000
_cell.length_c   1.000
_cell.angle_alpha   90.00
_cell.angle_beta   90.00
_cell.angle_gamma   90.00
#
_symmetry.space_group_name_H-M   'P 1'
#
loop_
_entity.id
_entity.type
_entity.pdbx_description
1 polymer ?
#
loop_
_entity_poly.entity_id
_entity_poly.type
_entity_poly.pdbx_seq_one_letter_code
_entity_poly.pdbx_strand_id
1 'polypeptide(L)'
;MAPLKPPVWLDTNILIDIQNGQRAAASAAEKALSRRFENEILNLAKDGHEVLISPRVKFEFLKGARAQSGEKLLTDLRIVEDRMMTQVPRAQVWKWGNEGLNHGLSAFDSDVVAQVRAGGVARGIKNPVFLTRDSGGTLIAMRRRGVQALDFRAPEVRLKVPRNTPTPPEIPPPPAGSVAGEGFWSAAKAGFKAGLKEAFKAENIAAMIPDLVLMVADKVAAREAFKNIQVKFIKEGFAKGVAAGVMGWSEEEVASNLMNRITAFRVQGLEDPAGILTRATILQVAEAYENYAVVIGFQFSSAKDLKWKREMVAKGSKILHQYGYYFGTDPQALFEYEFIDKLAWTLQPTTNAIVEPAIRH
;
A
#
# COMPACT_ATOMS: atom_id res chain seq x y z
N MET A 1 18.15 15.08 -23.73
CA MET A 1 17.85 15.41 -22.31
C MET A 1 17.26 14.16 -21.68
N ALA A 2 17.81 13.67 -20.57
CA ALA A 2 17.19 12.56 -19.85
C ALA A 2 15.80 12.98 -19.37
N PRO A 3 14.78 12.10 -19.40
CA PRO A 3 13.47 12.43 -18.86
C PRO A 3 13.61 12.75 -17.36
N LEU A 4 13.16 13.93 -16.93
CA LEU A 4 13.11 14.31 -15.52
C LEU A 4 12.27 13.28 -14.77
N LYS A 5 12.81 12.72 -13.69
CA LYS A 5 12.07 11.81 -12.81
C LYS A 5 10.97 12.58 -12.10
N PRO A 6 9.87 11.91 -11.71
CA PRO A 6 8.76 12.60 -11.06
C PRO A 6 9.23 13.30 -9.78
N PRO A 7 8.76 14.54 -9.51
CA PRO A 7 9.07 15.26 -8.29
C PRO A 7 8.58 14.53 -7.03
N VAL A 8 9.19 14.90 -5.91
CA VAL A 8 8.87 14.38 -4.58
C VAL A 8 8.60 15.54 -3.64
N TRP A 9 7.46 15.54 -2.97
CA TRP A 9 7.08 16.58 -2.01
C TRP A 9 7.45 16.17 -0.59
N LEU A 10 7.93 17.13 0.21
CA LEU A 10 8.27 16.94 1.62
C LEU A 10 7.24 17.60 2.54
N ASP A 11 7.01 16.97 3.68
CA ASP A 11 6.24 17.50 4.79
C ASP A 11 7.07 18.37 5.74
N THR A 12 6.41 19.20 6.55
CA THR A 12 7.06 20.12 7.49
C THR A 12 7.86 19.37 8.55
N ASN A 13 7.36 18.23 9.05
CA ASN A 13 8.00 17.48 10.14
C ASN A 13 9.43 17.02 9.79
N ILE A 14 9.71 16.66 8.53
CA ILE A 14 11.06 16.31 8.05
C ILE A 14 12.00 17.53 8.18
N LEU A 15 11.54 18.69 7.73
CA LEU A 15 12.33 19.93 7.75
C LEU A 15 12.63 20.37 9.20
N ILE A 16 11.65 20.21 10.08
CA ILE A 16 11.79 20.49 11.52
C ILE A 16 12.85 19.57 12.15
N ASP A 17 12.85 18.27 11.83
CA ASP A 17 13.83 17.32 12.35
C ASP A 17 15.25 17.65 11.88
N ILE A 18 15.42 18.03 10.61
CA ILE A 18 16.71 18.47 10.08
C ILE A 18 17.20 19.70 10.86
N GLN A 19 16.36 20.73 10.95
CA GLN A 19 16.70 21.98 11.64
C GLN A 19 16.99 21.74 13.13
N ASN A 20 16.27 20.82 13.77
CA ASN A 20 16.50 20.46 15.17
C ASN A 20 17.85 19.78 15.38
N GLY A 21 18.29 18.91 14.47
CA GLY A 21 19.59 18.26 14.54
C GLY A 21 20.79 19.17 14.23
N GLN A 22 20.57 20.31 13.56
CA GLN A 22 21.61 21.31 13.29
C GLN A 22 21.94 22.19 14.52
N ARG A 23 21.14 22.13 15.58
CA ARG A 23 21.38 22.92 16.79
C ARG A 23 22.65 22.43 17.51
N ALA A 24 23.43 23.36 18.05
CA ALA A 24 24.63 23.03 18.83
C ALA A 24 24.31 22.04 19.97
N ALA A 25 23.22 22.30 20.69
CA ALA A 25 22.72 21.49 21.80
C ALA A 25 21.93 20.22 21.39
N ALA A 26 21.80 19.91 20.10
CA ALA A 26 21.09 18.72 19.66
C ALA A 26 21.80 17.44 20.15
N SER A 27 21.00 16.46 20.57
CA SER A 27 21.45 15.13 20.96
C SER A 27 22.11 14.40 19.78
N ALA A 28 22.89 13.35 20.09
CA ALA A 28 23.48 12.51 19.06
C ALA A 28 22.42 11.87 18.13
N ALA A 29 21.26 11.50 18.70
CA ALA A 29 20.14 10.93 17.95
C ALA A 29 19.51 11.94 16.98
N GLU A 30 19.27 13.18 17.42
CA GLU A 30 18.75 14.24 16.56
C GLU A 30 19.74 14.59 15.43
N LYS A 31 21.04 14.68 15.75
CA LYS A 31 22.09 14.91 14.75
C LYS A 31 22.16 13.79 13.72
N ALA A 32 22.04 12.54 14.14
CA ALA A 32 22.05 11.38 13.25
C ALA A 32 20.81 11.36 12.34
N LEU A 33 19.62 11.64 12.89
CA LEU A 33 18.37 11.72 12.13
C LEU A 33 18.43 12.83 11.08
N SER A 34 18.86 14.02 11.49
CA SER A 34 19.02 15.19 10.62
C SER A 34 19.96 14.89 9.44
N ARG A 35 21.19 14.41 9.70
CA ARG A 35 22.14 14.03 8.64
C ARG A 35 21.57 13.00 7.67
N ARG A 36 20.76 12.07 8.17
CA ARG A 36 20.15 11.04 7.33
C ARG A 36 19.14 11.66 6.36
N PHE A 37 18.25 12.51 6.84
CA PHE A 37 17.28 13.18 5.97
C PHE A 37 17.95 14.12 4.97
N GLU A 38 18.96 14.87 5.40
CA GLU A 38 19.78 15.68 4.48
C GLU A 38 20.37 14.82 3.35
N ASN A 39 20.98 13.68 3.69
CA ASN A 39 21.57 12.76 2.70
C ASN A 39 20.51 12.16 1.76
N GLU A 40 19.35 11.76 2.26
CA GLU A 40 18.29 11.19 1.43
C GLU A 40 17.70 12.24 0.46
N ILE A 41 17.50 13.48 0.92
CA ILE A 41 17.05 14.59 0.07
C ILE A 41 18.09 14.90 -1.02
N LEU A 42 19.38 14.96 -0.66
CA LEU A 42 20.45 15.18 -1.63
C LEU A 42 20.58 14.02 -2.63
N ASN A 43 20.34 12.78 -2.20
CA ASN A 43 20.32 11.61 -3.08
C ASN A 43 19.14 11.67 -4.06
N LEU A 44 17.94 12.04 -3.62
CA LEU A 44 16.79 12.25 -4.52
C LEU A 44 17.13 13.28 -5.61
N ALA A 45 17.71 14.40 -5.22
CA ALA A 45 18.14 15.44 -6.16
C ALA A 45 19.23 14.92 -7.13
N LYS A 46 20.20 14.16 -6.63
CA LYS A 46 21.26 13.54 -7.45
C LYS A 46 20.69 12.51 -8.43
N ASP A 47 19.65 11.78 -8.03
CA ASP A 47 18.97 10.78 -8.84
C ASP A 47 18.04 11.38 -9.91
N GLY A 48 17.95 12.72 -9.95
CA GLY A 48 17.20 13.48 -10.97
C GLY A 48 15.76 13.79 -10.58
N HIS A 49 15.38 13.62 -9.31
CA HIS A 49 14.10 14.08 -8.80
C HIS A 49 14.18 15.56 -8.43
N GLU A 50 13.13 16.32 -8.75
CA GLU A 50 12.92 17.64 -8.15
C GLU A 50 12.32 17.46 -6.75
N VAL A 51 12.95 18.06 -5.73
CA VAL A 51 12.46 17.99 -4.35
C VAL A 51 11.66 19.24 -4.04
N LEU A 52 10.38 19.05 -3.74
CA LEU A 52 9.39 20.11 -3.64
C LEU A 52 8.81 20.23 -2.22
N ILE A 53 8.31 21.41 -1.89
CA ILE A 53 7.43 21.65 -0.75
C ILE A 53 6.22 22.46 -1.19
N SER A 54 5.07 22.25 -0.55
CA SER A 54 3.90 23.10 -0.80
C SER A 54 4.08 24.49 -0.19
N PRO A 55 3.40 25.53 -0.70
CA PRO A 55 3.36 26.85 -0.08
C PRO A 55 2.93 26.78 1.39
N ARG A 56 2.04 25.85 1.74
CA ARG A 56 1.60 25.62 3.12
C ARG A 56 2.72 25.07 4.02
N VAL A 57 3.47 24.08 3.54
CA VAL A 57 4.65 23.54 4.26
C VAL A 57 5.69 24.64 4.45
N LYS A 58 6.00 25.42 3.41
CA LYS A 58 6.94 26.54 3.52
C LYS A 58 6.48 27.57 4.55
N PHE A 59 5.20 27.94 4.52
CA PHE A 59 4.63 28.89 5.48
C PHE A 59 4.77 28.41 6.92
N GLU A 60 4.50 27.14 7.20
CA GLU A 60 4.65 26.59 8.56
C GLU A 60 6.11 26.51 8.97
N PHE A 61 6.96 25.97 8.11
CA PHE A 61 8.38 25.75 8.40
C PHE A 61 9.12 27.07 8.69
N LEU A 62 8.81 28.12 7.94
CA LEU A 62 9.46 29.42 8.07
C LEU A 62 8.77 30.34 9.10
N LYS A 63 7.76 29.85 9.82
CA LYS A 63 7.06 30.66 10.82
C LYS A 63 7.94 30.87 12.06
N GLY A 64 8.20 32.14 12.40
CA GLY A 64 8.82 32.54 13.66
C GLY A 64 10.32 32.84 13.57
N ALA A 65 11.01 32.79 14.71
CA ALA A 65 12.37 33.32 14.88
C ALA A 65 13.48 32.61 14.07
N ARG A 66 13.17 31.50 13.39
CA ARG A 66 14.12 30.68 12.62
C ARG A 66 13.91 30.76 11.10
N ALA A 67 13.15 31.76 10.62
CA ALA A 67 12.86 31.91 9.19
C ALA A 67 14.13 31.99 8.31
N GLN A 68 15.13 32.78 8.72
CA GLN A 68 16.37 32.95 7.95
C GLN A 68 17.20 31.67 7.84
N SER A 69 17.34 30.91 8.94
CA SER A 69 18.05 29.63 8.89
C SER A 69 17.24 28.56 8.14
N GLY A 70 15.90 28.64 8.17
CA GLY A 70 15.02 27.81 7.35
C GLY A 70 15.19 28.06 5.85
N GLU A 71 15.20 29.32 5.40
CA GLU A 71 15.43 29.65 3.98
C GLU A 71 16.81 29.18 3.49
N LYS A 72 17.84 29.34 4.34
CA LYS A 72 19.17 28.79 4.06
C LYS A 72 19.12 27.26 3.91
N LEU A 73 18.43 26.56 4.81
CA LEU A 73 18.29 25.10 4.74
C LEU A 73 17.64 24.63 3.44
N LEU A 74 16.54 25.27 3.03
CA LEU A 74 15.85 24.93 1.77
C LEU A 74 16.79 25.12 0.57
N THR A 75 17.58 26.20 0.59
CA THR A 75 18.58 26.49 -0.46
C THR A 75 19.70 25.44 -0.48
N ASP A 76 20.28 25.13 0.67
CA ASP A 76 21.40 24.18 0.80
C ASP A 76 20.99 22.77 0.35
N LEU A 77 19.74 22.37 0.61
CA LEU A 77 19.19 21.06 0.22
C LEU A 77 18.51 21.05 -1.16
N ARG A 78 18.55 22.17 -1.90
CA ARG A 78 17.93 22.32 -3.23
C ARG A 78 16.42 21.99 -3.22
N ILE A 79 15.73 22.33 -2.14
CA ILE A 79 14.29 22.15 -2.01
C ILE A 79 13.59 23.37 -2.58
N VAL A 80 12.64 23.15 -3.48
CA VAL A 80 11.95 24.21 -4.20
C VAL A 80 10.49 24.32 -3.74
N GLU A 81 10.02 25.54 -3.55
CA GLU A 81 8.60 25.80 -3.35
C GLU A 81 7.83 25.47 -4.64
N ASP A 82 6.89 24.53 -4.57
CA ASP A 82 6.02 24.25 -5.69
C ASP A 82 5.11 25.47 -5.93
N ARG A 83 5.02 25.90 -7.19
CA ARG A 83 4.14 27.00 -7.61
C ARG A 83 3.11 26.55 -8.64
N MET A 84 3.21 25.32 -9.13
CA MET A 84 2.34 24.83 -10.20
C MET A 84 0.94 24.47 -9.71
N MET A 85 0.71 24.31 -8.39
CA MET A 85 -0.66 24.15 -7.86
C MET A 85 -1.58 25.32 -8.24
N THR A 86 -1.02 26.50 -8.53
CA THR A 86 -1.79 27.67 -8.97
C THR A 86 -2.47 27.48 -10.33
N GLN A 87 -2.05 26.46 -11.10
CA GLN A 87 -2.69 26.07 -12.36
C GLN A 87 -3.98 25.27 -12.15
N VAL A 88 -4.22 24.77 -10.94
CA VAL A 88 -5.47 24.10 -10.56
C VAL A 88 -6.42 25.14 -9.95
N PRO A 89 -7.71 25.16 -10.34
CA PRO A 89 -8.67 26.10 -9.79
C PRO A 89 -8.70 26.09 -8.26
N ARG A 90 -8.59 27.25 -7.63
CA ARG A 90 -8.54 27.37 -6.16
C ARG A 90 -9.74 26.72 -5.46
N ALA A 91 -10.93 26.79 -6.07
CA ALA A 91 -12.13 26.13 -5.56
C ALA A 91 -11.98 24.60 -5.50
N GLN A 92 -11.29 24.01 -6.47
CA GLN A 92 -11.01 22.57 -6.51
C GLN A 92 -10.02 22.17 -5.42
N VAL A 93 -8.95 22.95 -5.24
CA VAL A 93 -7.97 22.72 -4.16
C VAL A 93 -8.65 22.82 -2.79
N TRP A 94 -9.51 23.82 -2.61
CA TRP A 94 -10.27 24.00 -1.37
C TRP A 94 -11.25 22.84 -1.11
N LYS A 95 -11.92 22.33 -2.15
CA LYS A 95 -12.77 21.15 -2.06
C LYS A 95 -11.99 19.93 -1.56
N TRP A 96 -10.81 19.65 -2.12
CA TRP A 96 -9.94 18.56 -1.64
C TRP A 96 -9.47 18.76 -0.20
N GLY A 97 -9.17 20.00 0.20
CA GLY A 97 -8.84 20.32 1.60
C GLY A 97 -10.00 20.01 2.54
N ASN A 98 -11.23 20.42 2.20
CA ASN A 98 -12.42 20.12 2.98
C ASN A 98 -12.72 18.61 3.03
N GLU A 99 -12.47 17.89 1.93
CA GLU A 99 -12.56 16.43 1.91
C GLU A 99 -11.54 15.79 2.86
N GLY A 100 -10.32 16.32 3.00
CA GLY A 100 -9.35 15.85 4.00
C GLY A 100 -9.86 16.05 5.43
N LEU A 101 -10.33 17.25 5.73
CA LEU A 101 -10.86 17.65 7.04
C LEU A 101 -12.02 16.77 7.48
N ASN A 102 -13.01 16.57 6.61
CA ASN A 102 -14.20 15.77 6.90
C ASN A 102 -13.88 14.29 7.18
N HIS A 103 -12.68 13.82 6.81
CA HIS A 103 -12.24 12.43 6.97
C HIS A 103 -11.12 12.28 8.00
N GLY A 104 -10.94 13.28 8.88
CA GLY A 104 -10.12 13.16 10.09
C GLY A 104 -8.65 13.54 9.93
N LEU A 105 -8.24 14.15 8.80
CA LEU A 105 -6.96 14.85 8.73
C LEU A 105 -7.03 16.16 9.52
N SER A 106 -5.90 16.61 10.05
CA SER A 106 -5.82 17.95 10.63
C SER A 106 -6.08 19.01 9.55
N ALA A 107 -6.47 20.22 9.96
CA ALA A 107 -6.64 21.33 9.02
C ALA A 107 -5.35 21.64 8.25
N PHE A 108 -4.20 21.39 8.86
CA PHE A 108 -2.92 21.60 8.24
C PHE A 108 -2.63 20.52 7.19
N ASP A 109 -2.69 19.24 7.58
CA ASP A 109 -2.38 18.11 6.70
C ASP A 109 -3.34 18.06 5.51
N SER A 110 -4.61 18.41 5.73
CA SER A 110 -5.62 18.48 4.68
C SER A 110 -5.25 19.50 3.59
N ASP A 111 -4.78 20.68 3.98
CA ASP A 111 -4.38 21.74 3.05
C ASP A 111 -3.07 21.37 2.34
N VAL A 112 -2.10 20.81 3.06
CA VAL A 112 -0.85 20.32 2.45
C VAL A 112 -1.12 19.25 1.40
N VAL A 113 -1.91 18.23 1.73
CA VAL A 113 -2.24 17.15 0.79
C VAL A 113 -3.00 17.66 -0.42
N ALA A 114 -3.94 18.60 -0.23
CA ALA A 114 -4.66 19.22 -1.34
C ALA A 114 -3.71 19.99 -2.28
N GLN A 115 -2.73 20.70 -1.73
CA GLN A 115 -1.75 21.45 -2.51
C GLN A 115 -0.76 20.52 -3.23
N VAL A 116 -0.30 19.44 -2.59
CA VAL A 116 0.55 18.42 -3.22
C VAL A 116 -0.19 17.74 -4.36
N ARG A 117 -1.46 17.35 -4.14
CA ARG A 117 -2.32 16.81 -5.20
C ARG A 117 -2.45 17.79 -6.36
N ALA A 118 -2.69 19.07 -6.08
CA ALA A 118 -2.81 20.10 -7.11
C ALA A 118 -1.50 20.27 -7.91
N GLY A 119 -0.35 20.24 -7.23
CA GLY A 119 0.97 20.25 -7.86
C GLY A 119 1.22 19.03 -8.75
N GLY A 120 0.74 17.86 -8.34
CA GLY A 120 0.76 16.64 -9.14
C GLY A 120 -0.13 16.75 -10.38
N VAL A 121 -1.38 17.18 -10.21
CA VAL A 121 -2.35 17.36 -11.31
C VAL A 121 -1.83 18.34 -12.36
N ALA A 122 -1.26 19.48 -11.95
CA ALA A 122 -0.67 20.45 -12.87
C ALA A 122 0.49 19.89 -13.71
N ARG A 123 1.14 18.81 -13.23
CA ARG A 123 2.22 18.10 -13.92
C ARG A 123 1.77 16.80 -14.60
N GLY A 124 0.46 16.49 -14.59
CA GLY A 124 -0.06 15.21 -15.10
C GLY A 124 0.34 13.99 -14.25
N ILE A 125 0.69 14.19 -12.97
CA ILE A 125 1.10 13.13 -12.04
C ILE A 125 -0.11 12.68 -11.23
N LYS A 126 -0.49 11.40 -11.38
CA LYS A 126 -1.70 10.82 -10.78
C LYS A 126 -1.60 10.65 -9.25
N ASN A 127 -0.43 10.26 -8.74
CA ASN A 127 -0.16 10.05 -7.32
C ASN A 127 1.19 10.71 -6.96
N PRO A 128 1.25 12.03 -6.74
CA PRO A 128 2.48 12.70 -6.35
C PRO A 128 3.02 12.10 -5.05
N VAL A 129 4.31 11.79 -5.03
CA VAL A 129 4.99 11.23 -3.86
C VAL A 129 5.08 12.30 -2.79
N PHE A 130 4.55 12.01 -1.60
CA PHE A 130 4.60 12.89 -0.44
C PHE A 130 5.34 12.18 0.70
N LEU A 131 6.45 12.74 1.14
CA LEU A 131 7.27 12.18 2.21
C LEU A 131 6.91 12.88 3.51
N THR A 132 6.54 12.12 4.53
CA THR A 132 6.16 12.63 5.86
C THR A 132 6.66 11.70 6.95
N ARG A 133 6.85 12.20 8.17
CA ARG A 133 7.12 11.38 9.36
C ARG A 133 5.87 10.89 10.08
N ASP A 134 4.71 11.35 9.62
CA ASP A 134 3.43 10.84 10.10
C ASP A 134 3.30 9.35 9.79
N SER A 135 2.53 8.66 10.63
CA SER A 135 2.42 7.21 10.56
C SER A 135 1.00 6.73 10.84
N GLY A 136 0.73 5.46 10.56
CA GLY A 136 -0.55 4.84 10.86
C GLY A 136 -1.73 5.47 10.11
N GLY A 137 -2.77 5.87 10.85
CA GLY A 137 -4.04 6.36 10.28
C GLY A 137 -3.89 7.61 9.41
N THR A 138 -2.96 8.51 9.76
CA THR A 138 -2.73 9.76 9.02
C THR A 138 -2.19 9.50 7.62
N LEU A 139 -1.19 8.61 7.47
CA LEU A 139 -0.68 8.20 6.15
C LEU A 139 -1.77 7.60 5.25
N ILE A 140 -2.65 6.78 5.83
CA ILE A 140 -3.75 6.15 5.09
C ILE A 140 -4.74 7.22 4.63
N ALA A 141 -5.06 8.17 5.50
CA ALA A 141 -5.95 9.28 5.16
C ALA A 141 -5.37 10.16 4.06
N MET A 142 -4.07 10.50 4.11
CA MET A 142 -3.38 11.23 3.04
C MET A 142 -3.45 10.46 1.70
N ARG A 143 -3.17 9.15 1.71
CA ARG A 143 -3.23 8.30 0.50
C ARG A 143 -4.60 8.29 -0.16
N ARG A 144 -5.65 8.21 0.64
CA ARG A 144 -7.05 8.27 0.15
C ARG A 144 -7.42 9.61 -0.49
N ARG A 145 -6.59 10.64 -0.38
CA ARG A 145 -6.80 11.96 -0.96
C ARG A 145 -5.95 12.22 -2.21
N GLY A 146 -5.34 11.18 -2.79
CA GLY A 146 -4.69 11.26 -4.10
C GLY A 146 -3.23 11.68 -4.06
N VAL A 147 -2.51 11.37 -2.98
CA VAL A 147 -1.05 11.51 -2.88
C VAL A 147 -0.44 10.18 -2.46
N GLN A 148 0.75 9.83 -2.97
CA GLN A 148 1.49 8.65 -2.48
C GLN A 148 2.27 9.04 -1.22
N ALA A 149 1.57 9.10 -0.08
CA ALA A 149 2.20 9.43 1.20
C ALA A 149 3.09 8.27 1.70
N LEU A 150 4.37 8.51 1.95
CA LEU A 150 5.34 7.54 2.43
C LEU A 150 5.94 8.01 3.75
N ASP A 151 6.11 7.08 4.70
CA ASP A 151 6.83 7.35 5.93
C ASP A 151 8.30 7.55 5.61
N PHE A 152 8.82 8.75 5.87
CA PHE A 152 10.21 9.11 5.73
C PHE A 152 10.97 8.72 7.00
N ARG A 153 10.82 7.47 7.44
CA ARG A 153 11.63 6.86 8.50
C ARG A 153 12.76 6.05 7.90
N ALA A 154 13.77 5.82 8.74
CA ALA A 154 14.89 4.95 8.42
C ALA A 154 14.42 3.63 7.90
N PRO A 155 15.13 3.03 6.92
CA PRO A 155 14.94 1.62 6.69
C PRO A 155 15.01 0.99 8.07
N GLU A 156 14.01 0.19 8.40
CA GLU A 156 14.09 -0.73 9.51
C GLU A 156 15.53 -1.19 9.60
N VAL A 157 16.11 -1.10 10.81
CA VAL A 157 17.35 -1.78 11.14
C VAL A 157 17.36 -3.05 10.32
N ARG A 158 18.23 -3.10 9.30
CA ARG A 158 18.44 -4.32 8.53
C ARG A 158 19.07 -5.26 9.54
N LEU A 159 18.24 -5.93 10.33
CA LEU A 159 18.51 -7.28 10.71
C LEU A 159 18.82 -7.93 9.37
N LYS A 160 20.08 -8.34 9.20
CA LYS A 160 20.44 -9.28 8.14
C LYS A 160 19.63 -10.53 8.44
N VAL A 161 18.38 -10.54 8.02
CA VAL A 161 17.67 -11.77 7.74
C VAL A 161 18.40 -12.28 6.50
N PRO A 162 19.02 -13.47 6.57
CA PRO A 162 19.58 -14.11 5.39
C PRO A 162 18.53 -14.03 4.28
N ARG A 163 18.97 -13.67 3.08
CA ARG A 163 18.16 -13.58 1.88
C ARG A 163 17.71 -14.98 1.46
N ASN A 164 16.83 -15.57 2.27
CA ASN A 164 16.09 -16.79 2.03
C ASN A 164 14.60 -16.41 2.06
N THR A 165 14.20 -15.39 1.29
CA THR A 165 12.86 -15.47 0.71
C THR A 165 12.96 -16.56 -0.35
N PRO A 166 12.22 -17.68 -0.21
CA PRO A 166 12.13 -18.63 -1.29
C PRO A 166 11.60 -17.87 -2.50
N THR A 167 12.31 -17.96 -3.61
CA THR A 167 11.72 -17.65 -4.92
C THR A 167 10.42 -18.46 -4.99
N PRO A 168 9.26 -17.84 -5.28
CA PRO A 168 8.04 -18.61 -5.47
C PRO A 168 8.33 -19.73 -6.46
N PRO A 169 7.91 -20.99 -6.21
CA PRO A 169 8.05 -22.02 -7.22
C PRO A 169 7.37 -21.54 -8.50
N GLU A 170 8.12 -21.56 -9.61
CA GLU A 170 7.56 -21.29 -10.93
C GLU A 170 6.37 -22.22 -11.15
N ILE A 171 5.19 -21.64 -11.31
CA ILE A 171 4.01 -22.40 -11.70
C ILE A 171 4.28 -22.86 -13.14
N PRO A 172 4.30 -24.17 -13.43
CA PRO A 172 4.59 -24.64 -14.78
C PRO A 172 3.55 -24.06 -15.74
N PRO A 173 3.97 -23.48 -16.89
CA PRO A 173 3.04 -22.95 -17.87
C PRO A 173 2.12 -24.09 -18.34
N PRO A 174 0.83 -23.81 -18.61
CA PRO A 174 -0.07 -24.82 -19.12
C PRO A 174 0.49 -25.38 -20.44
N PRO A 175 0.39 -26.70 -20.67
CA PRO A 175 1.02 -27.34 -21.81
C PRO A 175 0.52 -26.71 -23.10
N ALA A 176 1.48 -26.32 -23.94
CA ALA A 176 1.21 -25.72 -25.22
C ALA A 176 0.53 -26.74 -26.14
N GLY A 177 -0.69 -26.39 -26.57
CA GLY A 177 -1.37 -26.99 -27.71
C GLY A 177 -2.44 -28.00 -27.34
N SER A 178 -3.70 -27.60 -27.53
CA SER A 178 -4.74 -28.42 -28.18
C SER A 178 -6.07 -27.68 -28.17
N VAL A 179 -6.45 -27.24 -29.36
CA VAL A 179 -7.78 -27.15 -29.99
C VAL A 179 -9.03 -27.29 -29.11
N ALA A 180 -9.99 -26.40 -29.40
CA ALA A 180 -11.35 -26.29 -28.87
C ALA A 180 -12.04 -27.64 -28.56
N GLY A 181 -12.65 -27.74 -27.37
CA GLY A 181 -13.57 -28.82 -27.03
C GLY A 181 -13.94 -28.82 -25.55
N GLU A 182 -15.23 -29.01 -25.27
CA GLU A 182 -15.94 -28.84 -23.99
C GLU A 182 -15.47 -29.73 -22.80
N GLY A 183 -14.33 -30.41 -22.91
CA GLY A 183 -13.67 -31.15 -21.82
C GLY A 183 -12.65 -30.35 -20.99
N PHE A 184 -12.34 -29.10 -21.37
CA PHE A 184 -11.29 -28.28 -20.76
C PHE A 184 -11.62 -27.75 -19.35
N TRP A 185 -12.91 -27.68 -18.99
CA TRP A 185 -13.33 -27.06 -17.72
C TRP A 185 -13.15 -27.94 -16.48
N SER A 186 -13.12 -29.27 -16.63
CA SER A 186 -12.92 -30.20 -15.52
C SER A 186 -11.43 -30.46 -15.24
N ALA A 187 -10.59 -30.57 -16.28
CA ALA A 187 -9.14 -30.71 -16.16
C ALA A 187 -8.47 -29.41 -15.66
N ALA A 188 -8.94 -28.24 -16.11
CA ALA A 188 -8.49 -26.94 -15.58
C ALA A 188 -8.91 -26.76 -14.11
N LYS A 189 -10.08 -27.26 -13.68
CA LYS A 189 -10.49 -27.23 -12.26
C LYS A 189 -9.65 -28.15 -11.37
N ALA A 190 -9.24 -29.33 -11.85
CA ALA A 190 -8.44 -30.27 -11.09
C ALA A 190 -6.98 -29.79 -10.93
N GLY A 191 -6.35 -29.31 -12.01
CA GLY A 191 -5.01 -28.72 -11.98
C GLY A 191 -4.96 -27.41 -11.20
N PHE A 192 -6.02 -26.59 -11.27
CA PHE A 192 -6.14 -25.36 -10.50
C PHE A 192 -6.45 -25.59 -9.02
N LYS A 193 -7.32 -26.55 -8.67
CA LYS A 193 -7.59 -26.90 -7.28
C LYS A 193 -6.35 -27.52 -6.63
N ALA A 194 -5.61 -28.33 -7.37
CA ALA A 194 -4.30 -28.83 -6.93
C ALA A 194 -3.29 -27.68 -6.79
N GLY A 195 -3.19 -26.76 -7.75
CA GLY A 195 -2.29 -25.60 -7.70
C GLY A 195 -2.59 -24.61 -6.57
N LEU A 196 -3.87 -24.31 -6.30
CA LEU A 196 -4.29 -23.51 -5.15
C LEU A 196 -4.03 -24.23 -3.84
N LYS A 197 -4.34 -25.54 -3.77
CA LYS A 197 -4.09 -26.34 -2.57
C LYS A 197 -2.60 -26.42 -2.27
N GLU A 198 -1.75 -26.55 -3.29
CA GLU A 198 -0.30 -26.48 -3.16
C GLU A 198 0.21 -25.10 -2.73
N ALA A 199 -0.28 -24.02 -3.36
CA ALA A 199 0.09 -22.66 -2.99
C ALA A 199 -0.20 -22.38 -1.51
N PHE A 200 -1.36 -22.82 -1.01
CA PHE A 200 -1.76 -22.60 0.38
C PHE A 200 -1.39 -23.74 1.34
N LYS A 201 -0.48 -24.66 0.97
CA LYS A 201 0.00 -25.67 1.90
C LYS A 201 0.70 -25.07 3.10
N ALA A 202 0.52 -25.73 4.24
CA ALA A 202 1.13 -25.36 5.50
C ALA A 202 2.66 -25.28 5.42
N GLU A 203 3.35 -26.07 4.59
CA GLU A 203 4.82 -26.02 4.47
C GLU A 203 5.33 -24.75 3.76
N ASN A 204 4.67 -24.33 2.67
CA ASN A 204 5.03 -23.09 1.94
C ASN A 204 4.79 -21.83 2.79
N ILE A 205 3.81 -21.94 3.68
CA ILE A 205 3.39 -20.92 4.63
C ILE A 205 4.29 -20.91 5.88
N ALA A 206 4.67 -22.09 6.39
CA ALA A 206 5.60 -22.26 7.52
C ALA A 206 7.00 -21.70 7.20
N ALA A 207 7.41 -21.75 5.93
CA ALA A 207 8.63 -21.13 5.45
C ALA A 207 8.62 -19.59 5.56
N MET A 208 7.45 -18.95 5.68
CA MET A 208 7.34 -17.48 5.74
C MET A 208 7.63 -16.94 7.15
N ILE A 209 7.43 -17.73 8.21
CA ILE A 209 7.71 -17.31 9.60
C ILE A 209 8.18 -18.53 10.45
N PRO A 210 9.44 -18.98 10.27
CA PRO A 210 9.96 -20.20 10.91
C PRO A 210 9.87 -20.19 12.45
N ASP A 211 10.12 -19.03 13.07
CA ASP A 211 10.14 -18.89 14.54
C ASP A 211 8.75 -19.05 15.17
N LEU A 212 7.69 -18.84 14.40
CA LEU A 212 6.31 -18.90 14.86
C LEU A 212 5.78 -20.33 14.98
N VAL A 213 6.24 -21.21 14.10
CA VAL A 213 5.84 -22.62 14.07
C VAL A 213 6.23 -23.31 15.38
N LEU A 214 7.42 -23.00 15.89
CA LEU A 214 7.91 -23.51 17.18
C LEU A 214 7.12 -22.94 18.37
N MET A 215 6.71 -21.67 18.29
CA MET A 215 5.97 -20.99 19.37
C MET A 215 4.52 -21.46 19.52
N VAL A 216 3.91 -21.92 18.41
CA VAL A 216 2.50 -22.32 18.32
C VAL A 216 2.31 -23.85 18.45
N ALA A 217 3.40 -24.62 18.39
CA ALA A 217 3.38 -26.08 18.38
C ALA A 217 2.72 -26.71 19.63
N ASP A 218 2.72 -26.08 20.79
CA ASP A 218 2.25 -26.74 22.03
C ASP A 218 0.90 -26.24 22.57
N LYS A 219 0.26 -25.26 21.92
CA LYS A 219 -0.89 -24.55 22.52
C LYS A 219 -2.10 -24.45 21.59
N VAL A 220 -3.19 -25.13 21.95
CA VAL A 220 -4.44 -25.24 21.17
C VAL A 220 -5.04 -23.87 20.86
N ALA A 221 -5.13 -22.96 21.84
CA ALA A 221 -5.70 -21.62 21.65
C ALA A 221 -4.88 -20.76 20.68
N ALA A 222 -3.55 -20.85 20.71
CA ALA A 222 -2.68 -20.14 19.77
C ALA A 222 -2.80 -20.71 18.34
N ARG A 223 -2.99 -22.03 18.19
CA ARG A 223 -3.24 -22.68 16.90
C ARG A 223 -4.56 -22.21 16.28
N GLU A 224 -5.62 -22.11 17.08
CA GLU A 224 -6.92 -21.60 16.61
C GLU A 224 -6.86 -20.13 16.21
N ALA A 225 -6.25 -19.27 17.03
CA ALA A 225 -6.06 -17.86 16.71
C ALA A 225 -5.22 -17.69 15.42
N PHE A 226 -4.12 -18.44 15.29
CA PHE A 226 -3.29 -18.45 14.10
C PHE A 226 -4.06 -18.89 12.84
N LYS A 227 -4.84 -19.97 12.94
CA LYS A 227 -5.71 -20.45 11.85
C LYS A 227 -6.76 -19.40 11.46
N ASN A 228 -7.32 -18.69 12.42
CA ASN A 228 -8.30 -17.63 12.15
C ASN A 228 -7.66 -16.45 11.41
N ILE A 229 -6.45 -16.04 11.80
CA ILE A 229 -5.65 -15.01 11.10
C ILE A 229 -5.39 -15.47 9.66
N GLN A 230 -4.89 -16.69 9.48
CA GLN A 230 -4.63 -17.29 8.18
C GLN A 230 -5.89 -17.27 7.28
N VAL A 231 -6.99 -17.86 7.76
CA VAL A 231 -8.23 -17.97 6.99
C VAL A 231 -8.75 -16.59 6.58
N LYS A 232 -8.73 -15.61 7.50
CA LYS A 232 -9.20 -14.26 7.23
C LYS A 232 -8.36 -13.59 6.14
N PHE A 233 -7.04 -13.53 6.34
CA PHE A 233 -6.17 -12.75 5.45
C PHE A 233 -5.88 -13.44 4.12
N ILE A 234 -5.98 -14.78 4.04
CA ILE A 234 -6.01 -15.46 2.74
C ILE A 234 -7.27 -15.08 1.96
N LYS A 235 -8.46 -15.10 2.58
CA LYS A 235 -9.70 -14.74 1.89
C LYS A 235 -9.70 -13.29 1.42
N GLU A 236 -9.28 -12.36 2.28
CA GLU A 236 -9.21 -10.94 1.96
C GLU A 236 -8.16 -10.65 0.88
N GLY A 237 -6.94 -11.21 1.03
CA GLY A 237 -5.87 -11.04 0.05
C GLY A 237 -6.23 -11.64 -1.31
N PHE A 238 -6.75 -12.87 -1.34
CA PHE A 238 -7.18 -13.51 -2.58
C PHE A 238 -8.25 -12.70 -3.31
N ALA A 239 -9.24 -12.17 -2.57
CA ALA A 239 -10.28 -11.31 -3.17
C ALA A 239 -9.71 -10.03 -3.79
N LYS A 240 -8.73 -9.39 -3.12
CA LYS A 240 -8.04 -8.20 -3.63
C LYS A 240 -7.22 -8.48 -4.87
N GLY A 241 -6.47 -9.59 -4.87
CA GLY A 241 -5.75 -10.06 -6.06
C GLY A 241 -6.69 -10.30 -7.24
N VAL A 242 -7.83 -10.96 -7.00
CA VAL A 242 -8.85 -11.20 -8.02
C VAL A 242 -9.41 -9.89 -8.57
N ALA A 243 -9.75 -8.94 -7.69
CA ALA A 243 -10.26 -7.64 -8.11
C ALA A 243 -9.24 -6.89 -8.99
N ALA A 244 -7.95 -6.90 -8.64
CA ALA A 244 -6.92 -6.27 -9.45
C ALA A 244 -6.75 -6.91 -10.83
N GLY A 245 -6.71 -8.24 -10.93
CA GLY A 245 -6.56 -8.90 -12.24
C GLY A 245 -7.83 -8.83 -13.11
N VAL A 246 -9.01 -8.71 -12.49
CA VAL A 246 -10.27 -8.39 -13.18
C VAL A 246 -10.23 -6.99 -13.79
N MET A 247 -9.65 -6.02 -13.06
CA MET A 247 -9.46 -4.64 -13.53
C MET A 247 -8.27 -4.45 -14.48
N GLY A 248 -7.47 -5.50 -14.70
CA GLY A 248 -6.34 -5.47 -15.61
C GLY A 248 -5.15 -4.68 -15.08
N TRP A 249 -4.96 -4.65 -13.76
CA TRP A 249 -3.74 -4.08 -13.16
C TRP A 249 -2.50 -4.86 -13.61
N SER A 250 -1.38 -4.17 -13.69
CA SER A 250 -0.05 -4.74 -13.86
C SER A 250 0.49 -5.35 -12.55
N GLU A 251 1.52 -6.19 -12.66
CA GLU A 251 2.21 -6.75 -11.50
C GLU A 251 2.84 -5.65 -10.64
N GLU A 252 3.40 -4.60 -11.26
CA GLU A 252 3.96 -3.45 -10.57
C GLU A 252 2.90 -2.70 -9.78
N GLU A 253 1.71 -2.49 -10.36
CA GLU A 253 0.59 -1.83 -9.68
C GLU A 253 0.09 -2.64 -8.48
N VAL A 254 0.03 -3.97 -8.62
CA VAL A 254 -0.33 -4.86 -7.51
C VAL A 254 0.71 -4.78 -6.39
N ALA A 255 1.99 -4.86 -6.74
CA ALA A 255 3.09 -4.78 -5.77
C ALA A 255 3.10 -3.43 -5.02
N SER A 256 2.89 -2.31 -5.71
CA SER A 256 2.93 -0.99 -5.10
C SER A 256 1.66 -0.61 -4.32
N ASN A 257 0.50 -1.15 -4.72
CA ASN A 257 -0.78 -0.68 -4.18
C ASN A 257 -1.44 -1.67 -3.22
N LEU A 258 -1.26 -2.98 -3.38
CA LEU A 258 -1.99 -3.98 -2.58
C LEU A 258 -1.15 -4.65 -1.49
N MET A 259 0.17 -4.62 -1.59
CA MET A 259 1.05 -5.25 -0.61
C MET A 259 1.25 -4.36 0.63
N ASN A 260 1.47 -4.99 1.77
CA ASN A 260 1.82 -4.35 3.05
C ASN A 260 0.77 -3.34 3.53
N ARG A 261 -0.51 -3.75 3.51
CA ARG A 261 -1.68 -2.92 3.85
C ARG A 261 -2.39 -3.37 5.12
N ILE A 262 -1.76 -4.23 5.93
CA ILE A 262 -2.31 -4.65 7.21
C ILE A 262 -2.21 -3.51 8.21
N THR A 263 -3.25 -3.36 9.03
CA THR A 263 -3.31 -2.35 10.08
C THR A 263 -3.72 -2.97 11.40
N ALA A 264 -3.34 -2.29 12.48
CA ALA A 264 -3.65 -2.71 13.84
C ALA A 264 -5.15 -2.79 14.15
N PHE A 265 -6.00 -2.14 13.33
CA PHE A 265 -7.46 -2.24 13.38
C PHE A 265 -7.97 -3.53 12.71
N ARG A 266 -7.39 -3.93 11.58
CA ARG A 266 -7.83 -5.12 10.82
C ARG A 266 -7.57 -6.43 11.56
N VAL A 267 -6.62 -6.41 12.49
CA VAL A 267 -6.25 -7.56 13.33
C VAL A 267 -6.90 -7.55 14.72
N GLN A 268 -7.73 -6.55 15.03
CA GLN A 268 -8.42 -6.47 16.31
C GLN A 268 -9.38 -7.66 16.50
N GLY A 269 -9.35 -8.29 17.67
CA GLY A 269 -10.18 -9.46 17.99
C GLY A 269 -9.63 -10.77 17.44
N LEU A 270 -8.38 -10.78 16.93
CA LEU A 270 -7.66 -11.98 16.49
C LEU A 270 -6.62 -12.44 17.51
N GLU A 271 -6.56 -11.79 18.67
CA GLU A 271 -5.69 -12.18 19.78
C GLU A 271 -6.10 -13.53 20.36
N ASP A 272 -5.13 -14.34 20.79
CA ASP A 272 -5.43 -15.55 21.54
C ASP A 272 -5.72 -15.20 23.02
N PRO A 273 -6.66 -15.92 23.68
CA PRO A 273 -7.00 -15.68 25.09
C PRO A 273 -5.82 -15.78 26.07
N ALA A 274 -4.74 -16.45 25.68
CA ALA A 274 -3.56 -16.67 26.52
C ALA A 274 -2.43 -15.65 26.25
N GLY A 275 -2.61 -14.71 25.32
CA GLY A 275 -1.64 -13.66 24.99
C GLY A 275 -0.33 -14.17 24.40
N ILE A 276 -0.32 -15.37 23.82
CA ILE A 276 0.87 -16.01 23.25
C ILE A 276 1.28 -15.31 21.95
N LEU A 277 0.31 -14.95 21.11
CA LEU A 277 0.51 -14.18 19.90
C LEU A 277 0.54 -12.69 20.27
N THR A 278 1.73 -12.10 20.25
CA THR A 278 1.84 -10.66 20.45
C THR A 278 1.19 -9.91 19.30
N ARG A 279 0.73 -8.67 19.54
CA ARG A 279 0.14 -7.83 18.48
C ARG A 279 1.07 -7.64 17.27
N ALA A 280 2.37 -7.52 17.50
CA ALA A 280 3.38 -7.41 16.44
C ALA A 280 3.43 -8.69 15.60
N THR A 281 3.39 -9.84 16.27
CA THR A 281 3.32 -11.15 15.63
C THR A 281 2.07 -11.30 14.76
N ILE A 282 0.89 -10.93 15.30
CA ILE A 282 -0.38 -11.00 14.57
C ILE A 282 -0.34 -10.13 13.30
N LEU A 283 0.25 -8.93 13.39
CA LEU A 283 0.42 -8.04 12.24
C LEU A 283 1.30 -8.63 11.15
N GLN A 284 2.47 -9.18 11.53
CA GLN A 284 3.40 -9.82 10.57
C GLN A 284 2.77 -11.04 9.90
N VAL A 285 2.08 -11.87 10.68
CA VAL A 285 1.38 -13.05 10.18
C VAL A 285 0.28 -12.66 9.21
N ALA A 286 -0.56 -11.70 9.59
CA ALA A 286 -1.62 -11.19 8.74
C ALA A 286 -1.09 -10.62 7.42
N GLU A 287 0.04 -9.92 7.46
CA GLU A 287 0.64 -9.30 6.28
C GLU A 287 1.23 -10.32 5.32
N ALA A 288 1.96 -11.30 5.85
CA ALA A 288 2.49 -12.40 5.06
C ALA A 288 1.36 -13.15 4.32
N TYR A 289 0.28 -13.49 5.04
CA TYR A 289 -0.86 -14.19 4.44
C TYR A 289 -1.63 -13.37 3.41
N GLU A 290 -1.90 -12.09 3.71
CA GLU A 290 -2.59 -11.21 2.78
C GLU A 290 -1.76 -11.03 1.51
N ASN A 291 -0.48 -10.67 1.62
CA ASN A 291 0.40 -10.43 0.48
C ASN A 291 0.51 -11.67 -0.41
N TYR A 292 0.72 -12.84 0.20
CA TYR A 292 0.80 -14.10 -0.54
C TYR A 292 -0.51 -14.38 -1.29
N ALA A 293 -1.65 -14.24 -0.62
CA ALA A 293 -2.94 -14.49 -1.24
C ALA A 293 -3.30 -13.47 -2.33
N VAL A 294 -2.87 -12.21 -2.22
CA VAL A 294 -3.01 -11.20 -3.28
C VAL A 294 -2.33 -11.65 -4.56
N VAL A 295 -1.08 -12.15 -4.48
CA VAL A 295 -0.35 -12.64 -5.67
C VAL A 295 -1.11 -13.79 -6.33
N ILE A 296 -1.56 -14.77 -5.52
CA ILE A 296 -2.29 -15.93 -6.03
C ILE A 296 -3.63 -15.54 -6.67
N GLY A 297 -4.39 -14.63 -6.04
CA GLY A 297 -5.64 -14.11 -6.59
C GLY A 297 -5.45 -13.33 -7.90
N PHE A 298 -4.36 -12.57 -7.99
CA PHE A 298 -4.00 -11.83 -9.19
C PHE A 298 -3.63 -12.75 -10.35
N GLN A 299 -2.79 -13.74 -10.12
CA GLN A 299 -2.43 -14.74 -11.14
C GLN A 299 -3.67 -15.52 -11.62
N PHE A 300 -4.53 -15.93 -10.68
CA PHE A 300 -5.76 -16.65 -11.00
C PHE A 300 -6.67 -15.85 -11.93
N SER A 301 -6.96 -14.59 -11.57
CA SER A 301 -7.86 -13.75 -12.34
C SER A 301 -7.26 -13.30 -13.66
N SER A 302 -5.94 -13.08 -13.71
CA SER A 302 -5.21 -12.72 -14.93
C SER A 302 -5.31 -13.81 -16.00
N ALA A 303 -5.28 -15.08 -15.60
CA ALA A 303 -5.44 -16.24 -16.49
C ALA A 303 -6.88 -16.48 -16.98
N LYS A 304 -7.87 -15.69 -16.54
CA LYS A 304 -9.26 -15.80 -17.01
C LYS A 304 -9.49 -15.05 -18.31
N ASP A 305 -10.46 -15.54 -19.09
CA ASP A 305 -10.89 -14.86 -20.30
C ASP A 305 -11.54 -13.50 -20.02
N LEU A 306 -11.62 -12.68 -21.06
CA LEU A 306 -12.15 -11.32 -20.98
C LEU A 306 -13.65 -11.29 -20.61
N LYS A 307 -14.41 -12.33 -21.00
CA LYS A 307 -15.84 -12.42 -20.71
C LYS A 307 -16.06 -12.57 -19.20
N TRP A 308 -15.34 -13.49 -18.57
CA TRP A 308 -15.37 -13.71 -17.13
C TRP A 308 -14.97 -12.45 -16.36
N LYS A 309 -13.91 -11.76 -16.80
CA LYS A 309 -13.47 -10.50 -16.17
C LYS A 309 -14.59 -9.44 -16.23
N ARG A 310 -15.20 -9.24 -17.40
CA ARG A 310 -16.32 -8.29 -17.57
C ARG A 310 -17.54 -8.65 -16.70
N GLU A 311 -17.87 -9.93 -16.58
CA GLU A 311 -18.96 -10.40 -15.71
C GLU A 311 -18.67 -10.10 -14.23
N MET A 312 -17.42 -10.28 -13.77
CA MET A 312 -17.02 -9.94 -12.41
C MET A 312 -17.10 -8.44 -12.14
N VAL A 313 -16.60 -7.59 -13.06
CA VAL A 313 -16.74 -6.12 -12.94
C VAL A 313 -18.21 -5.72 -12.87
N ALA A 314 -19.05 -6.24 -13.78
CA ALA A 314 -20.47 -5.90 -13.83
C ALA A 314 -21.19 -6.32 -12.54
N LYS A 315 -20.92 -7.53 -12.04
CA LYS A 315 -21.48 -8.04 -10.78
C LYS A 315 -21.06 -7.16 -9.60
N GLY A 316 -19.77 -6.88 -9.47
CA GLY A 316 -19.24 -6.08 -8.37
C GLY A 316 -19.78 -4.65 -8.39
N SER A 317 -19.73 -3.99 -9.55
CA SER A 317 -20.22 -2.62 -9.72
C SER A 317 -21.72 -2.48 -9.42
N LYS A 318 -22.53 -3.48 -9.80
CA LYS A 318 -23.96 -3.51 -9.47
C LYS A 318 -24.17 -3.52 -7.95
N ILE A 319 -23.42 -4.35 -7.21
CA ILE A 319 -23.50 -4.41 -5.75
C ILE A 319 -22.99 -3.10 -5.14
N LEU A 320 -21.86 -2.56 -5.61
CA LEU A 320 -21.35 -1.27 -5.12
C LEU A 320 -22.39 -0.15 -5.22
N HIS A 321 -23.08 -0.04 -6.37
CA HIS A 321 -24.16 0.92 -6.56
C HIS A 321 -25.33 0.70 -5.59
N GLN A 322 -25.73 -0.55 -5.34
CA GLN A 322 -26.80 -0.87 -4.37
C GLN A 322 -26.45 -0.41 -2.94
N TYR A 323 -25.16 -0.41 -2.59
CA TYR A 323 -24.67 0.04 -1.29
C TYR A 323 -24.27 1.53 -1.28
N GLY A 324 -24.63 2.30 -2.30
CA GLY A 324 -24.37 3.74 -2.38
C GLY A 324 -22.92 4.11 -2.69
N TYR A 325 -22.09 3.15 -3.10
CA TYR A 325 -20.74 3.43 -3.57
C TYR A 325 -20.77 3.75 -5.06
N TYR A 326 -20.57 5.02 -5.39
CA TYR A 326 -20.51 5.50 -6.77
C TYR A 326 -19.07 5.80 -7.14
N PHE A 327 -18.50 4.89 -7.91
CA PHE A 327 -17.24 5.11 -8.60
C PHE A 327 -17.63 5.51 -10.02
N GLY A 328 -17.29 6.73 -10.45
CA GLY A 328 -17.66 7.22 -11.77
C GLY A 328 -17.14 6.31 -12.90
N THR A 329 -17.45 6.64 -14.15
CA THR A 329 -16.93 5.89 -15.31
C THR A 329 -15.48 6.23 -15.66
N ASP A 330 -14.84 7.13 -14.89
CA ASP A 330 -13.45 7.48 -15.06
C ASP A 330 -12.57 6.24 -14.84
N PRO A 331 -11.88 5.73 -15.87
CA PRO A 331 -10.95 4.62 -15.72
C PRO A 331 -9.92 4.89 -14.62
N GLN A 332 -9.63 6.13 -14.26
CA GLN A 332 -8.65 6.42 -13.22
C GLN A 332 -9.15 6.17 -11.79
N ALA A 333 -10.44 6.41 -11.50
CA ALA A 333 -11.08 6.15 -10.21
C ALA A 333 -11.29 4.64 -9.97
N LEU A 334 -11.46 3.88 -11.05
CA LEU A 334 -11.58 2.41 -11.03
C LEU A 334 -10.22 1.70 -10.84
N PHE A 335 -9.12 2.45 -10.75
CA PHE A 335 -7.76 1.95 -10.52
C PHE A 335 -7.20 2.43 -9.17
N GLU A 336 -8.05 2.87 -8.25
CA GLU A 336 -7.63 3.21 -6.87
C GLU A 336 -7.73 2.01 -5.93
N TYR A 337 -6.86 1.98 -4.90
CA TYR A 337 -6.92 0.96 -3.84
C TYR A 337 -8.33 0.87 -3.23
N GLU A 338 -9.00 2.01 -3.01
CA GLU A 338 -10.34 2.02 -2.42
C GLU A 338 -11.36 1.33 -3.31
N PHE A 339 -11.30 1.56 -4.63
CA PHE A 339 -12.16 0.84 -5.56
C PHE A 339 -11.83 -0.66 -5.57
N ILE A 340 -10.55 -1.05 -5.61
CA ILE A 340 -10.17 -2.48 -5.58
C ILE A 340 -10.58 -3.16 -4.27
N ASP A 341 -10.43 -2.50 -3.14
CA ASP A 341 -10.83 -2.99 -1.81
C ASP A 341 -12.36 -3.20 -1.75
N LYS A 342 -13.12 -2.25 -2.28
CA LYS A 342 -14.59 -2.32 -2.35
C LYS A 342 -15.07 -3.35 -3.38
N LEU A 343 -14.42 -3.43 -4.54
CA LEU A 343 -14.68 -4.46 -5.54
C LEU A 343 -14.38 -5.86 -4.96
N ALA A 344 -13.25 -6.03 -4.28
CA ALA A 344 -12.90 -7.27 -3.59
C ALA A 344 -13.96 -7.68 -2.55
N TRP A 345 -14.47 -6.72 -1.77
CA TRP A 345 -15.58 -6.95 -0.85
C TRP A 345 -16.85 -7.45 -1.56
N THR A 346 -17.22 -6.85 -2.69
CA THR A 346 -18.40 -7.33 -3.46
C THR A 346 -18.19 -8.69 -4.13
N LEU A 347 -16.95 -9.01 -4.50
CA LEU A 347 -16.59 -10.29 -5.12
C LEU A 347 -16.40 -11.41 -4.10
N GLN A 348 -16.32 -11.07 -2.80
CA GLN A 348 -16.00 -11.98 -1.71
C GLN A 348 -16.83 -13.27 -1.68
N PRO A 349 -18.16 -13.27 -1.93
CA PRO A 349 -18.92 -14.52 -2.01
C PRO A 349 -18.44 -15.46 -3.11
N THR A 350 -18.01 -14.90 -4.25
CA THR A 350 -17.51 -15.65 -5.41
C THR A 350 -16.10 -16.17 -5.14
N THR A 351 -15.23 -15.31 -4.60
CA THR A 351 -13.84 -15.67 -4.33
C THR A 351 -13.70 -16.62 -3.13
N ASN A 352 -14.56 -16.49 -2.11
CA ASN A 352 -14.66 -17.44 -1.00
C ASN A 352 -15.03 -18.84 -1.49
N ALA A 353 -16.01 -18.97 -2.41
CA ALA A 353 -16.38 -20.27 -2.97
C ALA A 353 -15.21 -20.95 -3.73
N ILE A 354 -14.24 -20.17 -4.20
CA ILE A 354 -13.04 -20.65 -4.89
C ILE A 354 -11.95 -21.05 -3.88
N VAL A 355 -11.68 -20.21 -2.89
CA VAL A 355 -10.53 -20.36 -1.99
C VAL A 355 -10.85 -21.22 -0.75
N GLU A 356 -12.09 -21.24 -0.27
CA GLU A 356 -12.46 -22.01 0.94
C GLU A 356 -12.13 -23.51 0.87
N PRO A 357 -12.38 -24.22 -0.24
CA PRO A 357 -11.99 -25.63 -0.35
C PRO A 357 -10.47 -25.85 -0.28
N ALA A 358 -9.65 -24.83 -0.57
CA ALA A 358 -8.20 -24.89 -0.52
C ALA A 358 -7.64 -24.58 0.89
N ILE A 359 -8.39 -23.85 1.73
CA ILE A 359 -7.97 -23.46 3.09
C ILE A 359 -8.47 -24.46 4.17
N ARG A 360 -9.54 -25.23 3.90
CA ARG A 360 -10.14 -26.17 4.88
C ARG A 360 -9.35 -27.47 5.08
N HIS A 361 -8.31 -27.72 4.29
CA HIS A 361 -7.45 -28.91 4.33
C HIS A 361 -6.00 -28.48 4.53
#